data_AF-A0A914LZ40-F1
#
_entry.id   AF-A0A914LZ40-F1
#
_cell.length_a   1.000
_cell.length_b   1.000
_cell.length_c   1.000
_cell.angle_alpha   90.00
_cell.angle_beta   90.00
_cell.angle_gamma   90.00
#
_symmetry.space_group_name_H-M   'P 1'
#
loop_
_entity.id
_entity.type
_entity.pdbx_description
1 polymer ?
#
loop_
_entity_poly.entity_id
_entity_poly.type
_entity_poly.pdbx_seq_one_letter_code
_entity_poly.pdbx_strand_id
1 'polypeptide(L)'
;MERFNRLMINEEEYVLLRAVIFSHFVTNGLTLNGQKIMLDEAEKYSKILMKLLQKRHGQLSGVKRYTELLQLIEICFRTGYNISLLFNYLTNVYEPGRFEKVVPEALVELLQLK
;
A
#
# COMPACT_ATOMS: atom_id res chain seq x y z
N MET A 1 5.00 -13.35 -1.91
CA MET A 1 4.71 -14.03 -0.63
C MET A 1 5.97 -14.37 0.15
N GLU A 2 7.01 -14.94 -0.46
CA GLU A 2 8.22 -15.37 0.25
C GLU A 2 8.91 -14.28 1.09
N ARG A 3 9.10 -13.07 0.55
CA ARG A 3 9.69 -11.94 1.31
C ARG A 3 8.81 -11.48 2.49
N PHE A 4 7.49 -11.48 2.33
CA PHE A 4 6.55 -11.10 3.39
C PHE A 4 6.60 -12.10 4.54
N ASN A 5 6.59 -13.41 4.22
CA ASN A 5 6.67 -14.47 5.22
C ASN A 5 8.04 -14.51 5.93
N ARG A 6 9.12 -14.23 5.20
CA ARG A 6 10.49 -14.17 5.77
C ARG A 6 10.66 -13.03 6.78
N LEU A 7 9.93 -11.93 6.63
CA LEU A 7 10.05 -10.79 7.53
C LEU A 7 9.34 -11.01 8.86
N MET A 8 8.51 -12.05 9.01
CA MET A 8 7.82 -12.39 10.28
C MET A 8 7.24 -11.15 10.99
N ILE A 9 6.46 -10.37 10.24
CA ILE A 9 5.85 -9.13 10.72
C ILE A 9 4.85 -9.49 11.82
N ASN A 10 5.00 -8.90 13.01
CA ASN A 10 4.01 -9.05 14.08
C ASN A 10 2.82 -8.11 13.90
N GLU A 11 1.79 -8.29 14.73
CA GLU A 11 0.53 -7.55 14.61
C GLU A 11 0.71 -6.03 14.69
N GLU A 12 1.52 -5.54 15.64
CA GLU A 12 1.76 -4.09 15.81
C GLU A 12 2.45 -3.49 14.59
N GLU A 13 3.51 -4.15 14.10
CA GLU A 13 4.21 -3.74 12.88
C GLU A 13 3.26 -3.76 11.68
N TYR A 14 2.42 -4.80 11.57
CA TYR A 14 1.48 -4.96 10.47
C TYR A 14 0.41 -3.86 10.44
N VAL A 15 -0.18 -3.53 11.59
CA VAL A 15 -1.21 -2.48 11.69
C VAL A 15 -0.61 -1.11 11.35
N LEU A 16 0.58 -0.80 11.88
CA LEU A 16 1.26 0.46 11.56
C LEU A 16 1.67 0.52 10.09
N LEU A 17 2.14 -0.59 9.51
CA LEU A 17 2.48 -0.66 8.10
C LEU A 17 1.26 -0.39 7.21
N ARG A 18 0.10 -0.96 7.54
CA ARG A 18 -1.16 -0.68 6.85
C ARG A 18 -1.56 0.78 6.97
N ALA A 19 -1.44 1.37 8.16
CA ALA A 19 -1.75 2.78 8.36
C ALA A 19 -0.85 3.67 7.48
N VAL A 20 0.45 3.37 7.39
CA VAL A 20 1.38 4.07 6.50
C VAL A 20 0.96 3.91 5.03
N ILE A 21 0.65 2.68 4.57
CA ILE A 21 0.24 2.42 3.19
C ILE A 21 -1.03 3.21 2.82
N PHE A 22 -2.06 3.13 3.65
CA PHE A 22 -3.34 3.81 3.38
C PHE A 22 -3.21 5.33 3.44
N SER A 23 -2.37 5.86 4.33
CA SER A 23 -2.15 7.31 4.43
C SER A 23 -1.33 7.86 3.24
N HIS A 24 -0.51 7.03 2.59
CA HIS A 24 0.19 7.39 1.34
C HIS A 24 -0.65 7.13 0.08
N PHE A 25 -1.86 6.59 0.21
CA PHE A 25 -2.70 6.29 -0.94
C PHE A 25 -3.25 7.60 -1.54
N VAL A 26 -2.66 8.03 -2.65
CA VAL A 26 -3.11 9.20 -3.39
C VAL A 26 -4.30 8.80 -4.26
N THR A 27 -5.49 9.26 -3.89
CA THR A 27 -6.72 9.06 -4.67
C THR A 27 -7.04 10.31 -5.47
N ASN A 28 -7.48 10.12 -6.71
CA ASN A 28 -8.07 11.20 -7.49
C ASN A 28 -9.38 11.64 -6.81
N GLY A 29 -9.53 12.95 -6.55
CA GLY A 29 -10.74 13.51 -5.93
C GLY A 29 -10.55 14.10 -4.53
N LEU A 30 -9.37 13.95 -3.91
CA LEU A 30 -9.06 14.65 -2.66
C LEU A 30 -8.73 16.12 -2.90
N THR A 31 -9.29 17.00 -2.06
CA THR A 31 -8.89 18.41 -1.99
C THR A 31 -7.43 18.55 -1.53
N LEU A 32 -6.79 19.69 -1.82
CA LEU A 32 -5.43 19.97 -1.33
C LEU A 32 -5.32 19.82 0.20
N ASN A 33 -6.37 20.21 0.94
CA ASN A 33 -6.41 20.03 2.38
C ASN A 33 -6.51 18.55 2.78
N GLY A 34 -7.32 17.76 2.06
CA GLY A 34 -7.39 16.31 2.28
C GLY A 34 -6.06 15.61 2.01
N GLN A 35 -5.36 15.99 0.94
CA GLN A 35 -4.03 15.48 0.64
C GLN A 35 -3.03 15.82 1.74
N LYS A 36 -3.09 17.04 2.29
CA LYS A 36 -2.25 17.44 3.41
C LYS A 36 -2.52 16.61 4.66
N ILE A 37 -3.78 16.39 5.03
CA ILE A 37 -4.15 15.55 6.18
C ILE A 37 -3.61 14.12 6.01
N MET A 38 -3.72 13.55 4.81
CA MET A 38 -3.20 12.22 4.52
C MET A 38 -1.68 12.15 4.66
N LEU A 39 -0.95 13.17 4.19
CA LEU A 39 0.51 13.28 4.39
C LEU A 39 0.89 13.44 5.86
N ASP A 40 0.15 14.23 6.63
CA ASP A 40 0.40 14.42 8.07
C ASP A 40 0.21 13.10 8.84
N GLU A 41 -0.85 12.34 8.52
CA GLU A 41 -1.07 11.00 9.11
C GLU A 41 0.00 9.98 8.66
N ALA A 42 0.39 10.02 7.39
CA ALA A 42 1.48 9.20 6.86
C ALA A 42 2.79 9.43 7.62
N GLU A 43 3.15 10.69 7.87
CA GLU A 43 4.36 11.04 8.63
C GLU A 43 4.24 10.60 10.10
N LYS A 44 3.08 10.81 10.72
CA LYS A 44 2.79 10.42 12.10
C LYS A 44 2.93 8.91 12.30
N TYR A 45 2.29 8.08 11.47
CA TYR A 45 2.38 6.63 11.59
C TYR A 45 3.79 6.11 11.27
N SER A 46 4.50 6.73 10.32
CA SER A 46 5.89 6.43 10.03
C SER A 46 6.81 6.68 11.23
N LYS A 47 6.64 7.81 11.92
CA LYS A 47 7.37 8.15 13.16
C LYS A 47 7.07 7.17 14.29
N ILE A 48 5.80 6.77 14.46
CA ILE A 48 5.40 5.79 15.48
C ILE A 48 6.06 4.44 15.20
N LEU A 49 6.02 3.96 13.95
CA LEU A 49 6.65 2.70 13.55
C LEU A 49 8.16 2.73 13.79
N MET A 50 8.85 3.80 13.39
CA MET A 50 10.28 3.94 13.64
C MET A 50 10.62 3.86 15.14
N LYS A 51 9.89 4.61 15.98
CA LYS A 51 10.10 4.60 17.43
C LYS A 51 9.85 3.22 18.04
N LEU A 52 8.80 2.54 17.61
CA LEU A 52 8.47 1.19 18.07
C LEU A 52 9.61 0.21 17.74
N LEU A 53 10.12 0.24 16.51
CA LEU A 53 11.20 -0.63 16.07
C LEU A 53 12.52 -0.31 16.77
N GLN A 54 12.86 0.97 16.95
CA GLN A 54 14.05 1.37 17.70
C GLN A 54 13.98 0.97 19.17
N LYS A 55 12.78 1.06 19.79
CA LYS A 55 12.57 0.61 21.17
C LYS A 55 12.72 -0.91 21.31
N ARG A 56 12.26 -1.69 20.32
CA ARG A 56 12.29 -3.16 20.36
C ARG A 56 13.64 -3.75 19.99
N HIS A 57 14.31 -3.19 18.98
CA HIS A 57 15.52 -3.79 18.38
C HIS A 57 16.79 -2.98 18.64
N GLY A 58 16.69 -1.78 19.23
CA GLY A 58 17.79 -0.82 19.35
C GLY A 58 17.86 0.14 18.17
N GLN A 59 18.67 1.20 18.29
CA GLN A 59 18.70 2.31 17.33
C GLN A 59 19.04 1.86 15.90
N LEU A 60 20.19 1.20 15.71
CA LEU A 60 20.65 0.80 14.38
C LEU A 60 19.83 -0.36 13.78
N SER A 61 19.56 -1.40 14.58
CA SER A 61 18.78 -2.55 14.12
C SER A 61 17.32 -2.18 13.84
N GLY A 62 16.74 -1.27 14.64
CA GLY A 62 15.39 -0.74 14.43
C GLY A 62 15.28 0.04 13.12
N VAL A 63 16.28 0.88 12.80
CA VAL A 63 16.34 1.57 11.50
C VAL A 63 16.48 0.58 10.34
N LYS A 64 17.34 -0.44 10.47
CA LYS A 64 17.46 -1.49 9.44
C LYS A 64 16.14 -2.20 9.19
N ARG A 65 15.46 -2.60 10.27
CA ARG A 65 14.14 -3.23 10.24
C ARG A 65 13.09 -2.32 9.60
N TYR A 66 13.11 -1.03 9.92
CA TYR A 66 12.22 -0.05 9.30
C TYR A 66 12.41 0.02 7.78
N THR A 67 13.66 0.04 7.31
CA THR A 67 13.97 0.02 5.87
C THR A 67 13.47 -1.25 5.19
N GLU A 68 13.61 -2.41 5.83
CA GLU A 68 13.06 -3.67 5.30
C GLU A 68 11.52 -3.62 5.16
N LEU A 69 10.82 -3.00 6.12
CA LEU A 69 9.38 -2.81 6.04
C LEU A 69 9.00 -1.80 4.94
N LEU A 70 9.76 -0.72 4.74
CA LEU A 70 9.52 0.22 3.64
C LEU A 70 9.67 -0.45 2.26
N GLN A 71 10.62 -1.38 2.11
CA GLN A 71 10.75 -2.15 0.87
C GLN A 71 9.51 -3.01 0.59
N LEU A 72 8.81 -3.49 1.62
CA LEU A 72 7.52 -4.17 1.42
C LEU A 72 6.45 -3.21 0.91
N ILE A 73 6.41 -1.97 1.42
CA ILE A 73 5.47 -0.94 0.95
C ILE A 73 5.68 -0.71 -0.56
N GLU A 74 6.92 -0.54 -1.01
CA GLU A 74 7.24 -0.38 -2.43
C GLU A 74 6.74 -1.56 -3.26
N ILE A 75 6.96 -2.80 -2.78
CA ILE A 75 6.46 -4.01 -3.44
C ILE A 75 4.93 -3.98 -3.55
N CYS A 76 4.22 -3.58 -2.48
CA CYS A 76 2.75 -3.47 -2.50
C CYS A 76 2.27 -2.48 -3.57
N PHE A 77 2.84 -1.29 -3.65
CA PHE A 77 2.48 -0.29 -4.67
C PHE A 77 2.78 -0.78 -6.08
N ARG A 78 3.97 -1.37 -6.31
CA ARG A 78 4.34 -1.91 -7.63
C ARG A 78 3.43 -3.07 -8.06
N THR A 79 3.10 -3.97 -7.13
CA THR A 79 2.16 -5.07 -7.40
C THR A 79 0.77 -4.52 -7.71
N GLY A 80 0.28 -3.53 -6.96
CA GLY A 80 -1.01 -2.88 -7.24
C GLY A 80 -1.03 -2.24 -8.64
N TYR A 81 0.03 -1.53 -9.02
CA TYR A 81 0.17 -0.95 -10.36
C TYR A 81 0.14 -2.02 -11.46
N ASN A 82 0.92 -3.10 -11.32
CA ASN A 82 0.95 -4.19 -12.31
C ASN A 82 -0.40 -4.90 -12.44
N ILE A 83 -1.11 -5.08 -11.32
CA ILE A 83 -2.47 -5.64 -11.32
C ILE A 83 -3.43 -4.71 -12.08
N SER A 84 -3.36 -3.39 -11.85
CA SER A 84 -4.16 -2.42 -12.59
C SER A 84 -3.87 -2.46 -14.09
N LEU A 85 -2.61 -2.56 -14.51
CA LEU A 85 -2.24 -2.73 -15.92
C LEU A 85 -2.80 -4.02 -16.53
N LEU A 86 -2.72 -5.14 -15.81
CA LEU A 86 -3.27 -6.41 -16.26
C LEU A 86 -4.78 -6.32 -16.46
N PHE A 87 -5.50 -5.74 -15.50
CA PHE A 87 -6.94 -5.58 -15.62
C PHE A 87 -7.35 -4.62 -16.73
N ASN A 88 -6.60 -3.53 -16.93
CA ASN A 88 -6.79 -2.65 -18.08
C ASN A 88 -6.62 -3.40 -19.41
N TYR A 89 -5.56 -4.22 -19.54
CA TYR A 89 -5.35 -5.03 -20.74
C TYR A 89 -6.48 -6.06 -20.97
N LEU A 90 -6.92 -6.75 -19.91
CA LEU A 90 -8.00 -7.73 -20.01
C LEU A 90 -9.32 -7.06 -20.44
N THR A 91 -9.64 -5.91 -19.85
CA THR A 91 -10.88 -5.17 -20.11
C THR A 91 -10.89 -4.55 -21.50
N ASN A 92 -9.78 -3.95 -21.93
CA ASN A 92 -9.76 -3.10 -23.13
C ASN A 92 -9.19 -3.79 -24.38
N VAL A 93 -8.41 -4.87 -24.23
CA VAL A 93 -7.67 -5.48 -25.35
C VAL A 93 -8.04 -6.94 -25.54
N TYR A 94 -7.98 -7.75 -24.49
CA TYR A 94 -8.14 -9.20 -24.62
C TYR A 94 -9.60 -9.63 -24.83
N GLU A 95 -10.52 -9.20 -23.95
CA GLU A 95 -11.95 -9.51 -24.06
C GLU A 95 -12.82 -8.29 -23.71
N PRO A 96 -12.96 -7.35 -24.65
CA PRO A 96 -13.80 -6.16 -24.48
C PRO A 96 -15.23 -6.51 -24.03
N GLY A 97 -15.70 -5.90 -22.94
CA GLY A 97 -17.08 -6.03 -22.43
C GLY A 97 -17.43 -7.34 -21.72
N ARG A 98 -16.51 -8.32 -21.60
CA ARG A 98 -16.73 -9.50 -20.76
C ARG A 98 -16.33 -9.23 -19.31
N PHE A 99 -15.24 -8.51 -19.11
CA PHE A 99 -14.68 -8.22 -17.78
C PHE A 99 -15.70 -7.44 -16.92
N GLU A 100 -16.38 -6.46 -17.50
CA GLU A 100 -17.48 -5.70 -16.87
C GLU A 100 -18.64 -6.58 -16.35
N LYS A 101 -18.88 -7.73 -16.98
CA LYS A 101 -20.00 -8.64 -16.62
C LYS A 101 -19.66 -9.57 -15.46
N VAL A 102 -18.38 -9.75 -15.15
CA VAL A 102 -17.91 -10.74 -14.16
C VAL A 102 -17.16 -10.11 -13.00
N VAL A 103 -16.70 -8.87 -13.14
CA VAL A 103 -16.02 -8.14 -12.09
C VAL A 103 -17.04 -7.54 -11.12
N PRO A 104 -16.87 -7.76 -9.81
CA PRO A 104 -17.68 -7.09 -8.79
C PRO A 104 -17.63 -5.56 -8.95
N GLU A 105 -18.77 -4.88 -8.86
CA GLU A 105 -18.87 -3.40 -8.98
C GLU A 105 -17.83 -2.66 -8.11
N ALA A 106 -17.62 -3.13 -6.88
CA ALA A 106 -16.64 -2.56 -5.96
C ALA A 106 -15.19 -2.55 -6.51
N LEU A 107 -14.84 -3.52 -7.37
CA LEU A 107 -13.53 -3.57 -8.03
C LEU A 107 -13.48 -2.71 -9.30
N VAL A 108 -14.60 -2.51 -9.99
CA VAL A 108 -14.68 -1.63 -11.16
C VAL A 108 -14.35 -0.20 -10.76
N GLU A 109 -14.98 0.31 -9.70
CA GLU A 109 -14.72 1.66 -9.18
C GLU A 109 -13.26 1.83 -8.70
N LEU A 110 -12.73 0.82 -8.02
CA LEU A 110 -11.40 0.87 -7.41
C LEU A 110 -10.28 0.82 -8.45
N LEU A 111 -10.49 0.11 -9.56
CA LEU A 111 -9.51 -0.05 -10.63
C LEU A 111 -9.57 1.04 -11.71
N GLN A 112 -10.55 1.95 -11.65
CA GLN A 112 -10.78 3.02 -12.64
C GLN A 112 -10.76 2.49 -14.09
N LEU A 113 -11.30 1.29 -14.29
CA LEU A 113 -11.38 0.66 -15.61
C LEU A 113 -12.36 1.48 -16.46
N LYS A 114 -11.88 1.96 -17.61
CA LYS A 114 -12.71 2.58 -18.65
C LYS A 114 -13.08 1.54 -19.69
#